data_AF-A0A941ZMZ3-F1
#
_entry.id   AF-A0A941ZMZ3-F1
#
_cell.length_a   1.000
_cell.length_b   1.000
_cell.length_c   1.000
_cell.angle_alpha   90.00
_cell.angle_beta   90.00
_cell.angle_gamma   90.00
#
_symmetry.space_group_name_H-M   'P 1'
#
loop_
_entity.id
_entity.type
_entity.pdbx_description
1 polymer ?
#
loop_
_entity_poly.entity_id
_entity_poly.type
_entity_poly.pdbx_seq_one_letter_code
_entity_poly.pdbx_strand_id
1 'polypeptide(L)'
;MPLRFVRPEPATDEGGLWAIMDRTETELRRSPFLIRDKSLRDYVQDIACRLGGDHCPDVRVYLVRTPLFNASMAPNGTMQVWTGLMLRMENEAQFAAVLGHEIGHYLERHTLERLRDVKSASAFGQFIGLFGLVGAIGQLAVLAGLFSFSRDQERVADRIGITLMRKAGYDPAEASKVWGNLLAEIKARPDGDNEATVPMFATHPGVAERMDTLAQLAAEVPGGDTRTETWRAKIKPFRRDWLIEEIRRGQHEESIALLTRMIASAPGDAELLVARGEVYRQRAKEKDLELAMTDYQTAVALGGEPPETHRGLAMVYRKRGEPDQARASFQRYLEMAPGAPDAPMIRSYIEEPGK
;
A
#
# COMPACT_ATOMS: atom_id res chain seq x y z
N MET A 1 9.53 8.47 26.05
CA MET A 1 10.19 8.74 24.76
C MET A 1 11.58 9.27 25.05
N PRO A 2 12.60 8.89 24.27
CA PRO A 2 13.93 9.50 24.36
C PRO A 2 13.85 11.01 24.07
N LEU A 3 14.92 11.75 24.40
CA LEU A 3 15.02 13.16 24.02
C LEU A 3 15.12 13.29 22.50
N ARG A 4 14.65 14.43 21.98
CA ARG A 4 14.76 14.78 20.56
C ARG A 4 16.21 14.67 20.09
N PHE A 5 16.44 14.03 18.95
CA PHE A 5 17.79 13.89 18.42
C PHE A 5 18.33 15.25 17.97
N VAL A 6 19.54 15.55 18.42
CA VAL A 6 20.31 16.67 17.88
C VAL A 6 21.02 16.19 16.63
N ARG A 7 21.04 17.03 15.60
CA ARG A 7 21.77 16.72 14.37
C ARG A 7 23.25 16.45 14.72
N PRO A 8 23.79 15.28 14.35
CA PRO A 8 25.17 14.91 14.68
C PRO A 8 26.17 15.81 13.95
N GLU A 9 27.36 15.96 14.55
CA GLU A 9 28.44 16.74 13.94
C GLU A 9 28.83 16.13 12.57
N PRO A 10 28.98 16.94 11.50
CA PRO A 10 29.25 16.44 10.16
C PRO A 10 30.52 15.56 10.02
N ALA A 11 31.50 15.75 10.90
CA ALA A 11 32.74 14.98 10.90
C ALA A 11 32.62 13.58 11.52
N THR A 12 31.50 13.27 12.17
CA THR A 12 31.23 11.94 12.76
C THR A 12 30.71 10.97 11.71
N ASP A 13 30.79 9.68 12.01
CA ASP A 13 30.22 8.62 11.17
C ASP A 13 28.70 8.80 10.97
N GLU A 14 27.99 9.13 12.04
CA GLU A 14 26.55 9.42 12.01
C GLU A 14 26.24 10.68 11.19
N GLY A 15 27.04 11.73 11.35
CA GLY A 15 26.96 12.95 10.53
C GLY A 15 27.11 12.67 9.03
N GLY A 16 28.04 11.79 8.67
CA GLY A 16 28.20 11.32 7.29
C GLY A 16 26.98 10.57 6.76
N LEU A 17 26.42 9.64 7.55
CA LEU A 17 25.22 8.88 7.17
C LEU A 17 23.99 9.79 7.01
N TRP A 18 23.82 10.78 7.89
CA TRP A 18 22.77 11.79 7.76
C TRP A 18 22.94 12.63 6.50
N ALA A 19 24.16 13.04 6.16
CA ALA A 19 24.43 13.80 4.93
C ALA A 19 24.10 12.99 3.66
N ILE A 20 24.34 11.67 3.67
CA ILE A 20 23.94 10.77 2.60
C ILE A 20 22.40 10.73 2.49
N MET A 21 21.70 10.57 3.62
CA MET A 21 20.24 10.57 3.66
C MET A 21 19.62 11.90 3.22
N ASP A 22 20.23 13.04 3.55
CA ASP A 22 19.78 14.36 3.08
C ASP A 22 19.88 14.49 1.55
N ARG A 23 20.92 13.88 0.95
CA ARG A 23 21.06 13.82 -0.52
C ARG A 23 19.98 12.94 -1.13
N THR A 24 19.76 11.74 -0.58
CA THR A 24 18.69 10.84 -1.04
C THR A 24 17.30 11.45 -0.89
N GLU A 25 17.04 12.16 0.20
CA GLU A 25 15.80 12.92 0.41
C GLU A 25 15.63 14.02 -0.67
N THR A 26 16.71 14.69 -1.06
CA THR A 26 16.69 15.70 -2.13
C THR A 26 16.33 15.09 -3.48
N GLU A 27 16.81 13.88 -3.78
CA GLU A 27 16.46 13.13 -4.99
C GLU A 27 15.00 12.69 -4.97
N LEU A 28 14.54 12.13 -3.83
CA LEU A 28 13.14 11.73 -3.62
C LEU A 28 12.17 12.89 -3.87
N ARG A 29 12.48 14.10 -3.38
CA ARG A 29 11.68 15.32 -3.61
C ARG A 29 11.45 15.64 -5.09
N ARG A 30 12.40 15.27 -5.94
CA ARG A 30 12.37 15.49 -7.39
C ARG A 30 11.75 14.33 -8.17
N SER A 31 11.45 13.21 -7.51
CA SER A 31 10.92 12.01 -8.15
C SER A 31 9.56 12.28 -8.84
N PRO A 32 9.34 11.74 -10.06
CA PRO A 32 8.03 11.81 -10.73
C PRO A 32 6.99 10.90 -10.06
N PHE A 33 7.42 9.98 -9.21
CA PHE A 33 6.55 9.07 -8.47
C PHE A 33 6.09 9.64 -7.12
N LEU A 34 6.61 10.80 -6.70
CA LEU A 34 6.16 11.46 -5.48
C LEU A 34 4.75 12.05 -5.67
N ILE A 35 3.82 11.67 -4.78
CA ILE A 35 2.48 12.26 -4.71
C ILE A 35 2.58 13.61 -4.02
N ARG A 36 2.16 14.66 -4.73
CA ARG A 36 2.29 16.06 -4.29
C ARG A 36 0.97 16.68 -3.82
N ASP A 37 -0.10 15.89 -3.75
CA ASP A 37 -1.37 16.38 -3.23
C ASP A 37 -1.20 16.86 -1.78
N LYS A 38 -1.47 18.15 -1.56
CA LYS A 38 -1.24 18.79 -0.27
C LYS A 38 -2.18 18.24 0.80
N SER A 39 -3.45 17.97 0.45
CA SER A 39 -4.45 17.50 1.40
C SER A 39 -4.09 16.12 1.95
N LEU A 40 -3.72 15.18 1.07
CA LEU A 40 -3.32 13.85 1.48
C LEU A 40 -2.00 13.86 2.28
N ARG A 41 -1.01 14.63 1.81
CA ARG A 41 0.29 14.74 2.49
C ARG A 41 0.14 15.32 3.90
N ASP A 42 -0.61 16.41 4.04
CA ASP A 42 -0.81 17.06 5.34
C ASP A 42 -1.60 16.14 6.30
N TYR A 43 -2.55 15.35 5.79
CA TYR A 43 -3.26 14.34 6.57
C TYR A 43 -2.34 13.23 7.08
N VAL A 44 -1.49 12.66 6.23
CA VAL A 44 -0.52 11.63 6.67
C VAL A 44 0.53 12.22 7.61
N GLN A 45 0.99 13.44 7.35
CA GLN A 45 1.92 14.15 8.23
C GLN A 45 1.31 14.38 9.62
N ASP A 46 0.02 14.73 9.71
CA ASP A 46 -0.69 14.89 10.99
C ASP A 46 -0.74 13.58 11.79
N ILE A 47 -1.03 12.46 11.13
CA ILE A 47 -1.00 11.12 11.76
C ILE A 47 0.41 10.84 12.32
N ALA A 48 1.44 11.02 11.50
CA ALA A 48 2.83 10.78 11.90
C ALA A 48 3.26 11.71 13.06
N CYS A 49 2.82 12.97 13.05
CA CYS A 49 3.08 13.93 14.12
C CYS A 49 2.37 13.59 15.44
N ARG A 50 1.11 13.13 15.38
CA ARG A 50 0.40 12.65 16.58
C ARG A 50 1.10 11.46 17.23
N LEU A 51 1.63 10.54 16.42
CA LEU A 51 2.43 9.41 16.90
C LEU A 51 3.79 9.86 17.44
N GLY A 52 4.50 10.72 16.71
CA GLY A 52 5.85 11.18 17.06
C GLY A 52 5.90 12.11 18.28
N GLY A 53 4.80 12.80 18.60
CA GLY A 53 4.75 13.74 19.73
C GLY A 53 5.84 14.82 19.61
N ASP A 54 6.73 14.89 20.59
CA ASP A 54 7.84 15.86 20.62
C ASP A 54 8.84 15.66 19.46
N HIS A 55 8.84 14.49 18.81
CA HIS A 55 9.62 14.20 17.61
C HIS A 55 8.91 14.59 16.30
N CYS A 56 7.67 15.12 16.32
CA CYS A 56 6.99 15.58 15.10
C CYS A 56 7.87 16.50 14.20
N PRO A 57 8.67 17.44 14.75
CA PRO A 57 9.58 18.27 13.92
C PRO A 57 10.70 17.49 13.22
N ASP A 58 10.97 16.25 13.62
CA ASP A 58 11.95 15.39 12.97
C ASP A 58 11.34 14.65 11.78
N VAL A 59 10.04 14.35 11.81
CA VAL A 59 9.36 13.50 10.82
C VAL A 59 8.96 14.29 9.59
N ARG A 60 9.45 13.86 8.42
CA ARG A 60 9.08 14.44 7.11
C ARG A 60 8.52 13.35 6.21
N VAL A 61 7.22 13.40 5.98
CA VAL A 61 6.50 12.37 5.20
C VAL A 61 6.58 12.63 3.70
N TYR A 62 6.90 11.58 2.95
CA TYR A 62 6.89 11.53 1.50
C TYR A 62 6.00 10.37 1.01
N LEU A 63 4.96 10.71 0.25
CA LEU A 63 4.02 9.74 -0.29
C LEU A 63 4.48 9.26 -1.66
N VAL A 64 4.65 7.97 -1.80
CA VAL A 64 5.30 7.35 -2.96
C VAL A 64 4.28 6.52 -3.72
N ARG A 65 4.08 6.85 -5.00
CA ARG A 65 3.21 6.11 -5.92
C ARG A 65 3.87 4.79 -6.33
N THR A 66 3.52 3.73 -5.60
CA THR A 66 3.96 2.36 -5.85
C THR A 66 2.96 1.39 -5.19
N PRO A 67 2.41 0.41 -5.93
CA PRO A 67 1.36 -0.48 -5.44
C PRO A 67 1.86 -1.55 -4.46
N LEU A 68 3.10 -1.44 -3.99
CA LEU A 68 3.67 -2.35 -2.99
C LEU A 68 3.31 -1.91 -1.56
N PHE A 69 3.06 -2.89 -0.69
CA PHE A 69 2.90 -2.66 0.74
C PHE A 69 4.28 -2.35 1.36
N ASN A 70 4.51 -1.09 1.74
CA ASN A 70 5.71 -0.70 2.49
C ASN A 70 5.59 0.69 3.13
N ALA A 71 6.39 0.90 4.17
CA ALA A 71 6.80 2.20 4.68
C ALA A 71 8.24 2.09 5.16
N SER A 72 8.95 3.22 5.27
CA SER A 72 10.28 3.22 5.86
C SER A 72 10.61 4.56 6.48
N MET A 73 11.46 4.56 7.50
CA MET A 73 11.99 5.78 8.11
C MET A 73 13.53 5.79 8.16
N ALA A 74 14.11 6.82 7.56
CA ALA A 74 15.55 7.05 7.54
C ALA A 74 16.04 7.69 8.86
N PRO A 75 17.34 7.55 9.19
CA PRO A 75 17.91 8.15 10.41
C PRO A 75 17.78 9.67 10.52
N ASN A 76 17.64 10.38 9.40
CA ASN A 76 17.46 11.84 9.40
C ASN A 76 15.99 12.27 9.60
N GLY A 77 15.05 11.32 9.76
CA GLY A 77 13.62 11.58 9.94
C GLY A 77 12.79 11.61 8.64
N THR A 78 13.41 11.31 7.50
CA THR A 78 12.68 11.12 6.22
C THR A 78 11.85 9.85 6.29
N MET A 79 10.53 9.97 6.20
CA MET A 79 9.60 8.84 6.17
C MET A 79 9.01 8.69 4.77
N GLN A 80 9.03 7.48 4.23
CA GLN A 80 8.37 7.13 2.98
C GLN A 80 7.16 6.24 3.26
N VAL A 81 6.06 6.53 2.57
CA VAL A 81 4.81 5.77 2.67
C VAL A 81 4.31 5.45 1.28
N TRP A 82 4.05 4.18 1.01
CA TRP A 82 3.74 3.71 -0.34
C TRP A 82 2.23 3.57 -0.56
N THR A 83 1.74 3.80 -1.78
CA THR A 83 0.30 3.71 -2.10
C THR A 83 -0.27 2.31 -1.86
N GLY A 84 0.52 1.26 -2.08
CA GLY A 84 0.11 -0.10 -1.78
C GLY A 84 -0.13 -0.37 -0.29
N LEU A 85 0.58 0.31 0.62
CA LEU A 85 0.28 0.29 2.05
C LEU A 85 -1.05 0.99 2.31
N MET A 86 -1.22 2.23 1.85
CA MET A 86 -2.44 3.01 2.09
C MET A 86 -3.69 2.32 1.54
N LEU A 87 -3.62 1.69 0.36
CA LEU A 87 -4.74 0.97 -0.23
C LEU A 87 -5.23 -0.21 0.63
N ARG A 88 -4.34 -0.85 1.39
CA ARG A 88 -4.63 -2.06 2.18
C ARG A 88 -5.20 -1.77 3.57
N MET A 89 -5.09 -0.53 4.05
CA MET A 89 -5.59 -0.14 5.38
C MET A 89 -7.10 0.08 5.34
N GLU A 90 -7.81 -0.56 6.25
CA GLU A 90 -9.26 -0.42 6.39
C GLU A 90 -9.66 0.83 7.18
N ASN A 91 -8.76 1.32 8.04
CA ASN A 91 -8.98 2.46 8.91
C ASN A 91 -7.65 3.19 9.27
N GLU A 92 -7.76 4.35 9.93
CA GLU A 92 -6.61 5.21 10.27
C GLU A 92 -5.73 4.57 11.34
N ALA A 93 -6.30 3.79 12.27
CA ALA A 93 -5.54 3.13 13.33
C ALA A 93 -4.63 2.01 12.78
N GLN A 94 -5.11 1.22 11.80
CA GLN A 94 -4.26 0.26 11.08
C GLN A 94 -3.07 0.95 10.41
N PHE A 95 -3.34 2.07 9.74
CA PHE A 95 -2.28 2.86 9.12
C PHE A 95 -1.31 3.45 10.16
N ALA A 96 -1.84 3.96 11.27
CA ALA A 96 -1.05 4.47 12.38
C ALA A 96 -0.21 3.40 13.07
N ALA A 97 -0.64 2.14 13.07
CA ALA A 97 0.15 1.02 13.60
C ALA A 97 1.46 0.84 12.82
N VAL A 98 1.39 0.87 11.49
CA VAL A 98 2.58 0.75 10.64
C VAL A 98 3.49 1.97 10.80
N LEU A 99 2.94 3.19 10.81
CA LEU A 99 3.77 4.39 11.03
C LEU A 99 4.37 4.43 12.44
N GLY A 100 3.62 3.98 13.45
CA GLY A 100 4.10 3.89 14.83
C GLY A 100 5.26 2.91 14.98
N HIS A 101 5.21 1.78 14.28
CA HIS A 101 6.31 0.82 14.17
C HIS A 101 7.57 1.45 13.55
N GLU A 102 7.44 2.16 12.42
CA GLU A 102 8.56 2.86 11.78
C GLU A 102 9.16 3.96 12.67
N ILE A 103 8.32 4.70 13.40
CA ILE A 103 8.78 5.67 14.40
C ILE A 103 9.49 4.95 15.55
N GLY A 104 9.04 3.75 15.94
CA GLY A 104 9.75 2.91 16.91
C GLY A 104 11.18 2.60 16.48
N HIS A 105 11.39 2.17 15.23
CA HIS A 105 12.74 1.97 14.68
C HIS A 105 13.57 3.26 14.67
N TYR A 106 12.95 4.40 14.37
CA TYR A 106 13.61 5.69 14.40
C TYR A 106 14.08 6.08 15.82
N LEU A 107 13.20 5.95 16.81
CA LEU A 107 13.49 6.28 18.21
C LEU A 107 14.61 5.41 18.81
N GLU A 108 14.71 4.15 18.37
CA GLU A 108 15.75 3.22 18.80
C GLU A 108 16.97 3.19 17.85
N ARG A 109 17.00 4.05 16.84
CA ARG A 109 18.11 4.19 15.89
C ARG A 109 18.46 2.90 15.13
N HIS A 110 17.52 1.96 14.99
CA HIS A 110 17.76 0.67 14.33
C HIS A 110 18.23 0.81 12.87
N THR A 111 17.68 1.74 12.09
CA THR A 111 18.13 1.98 10.70
C THR A 111 19.58 2.48 10.65
N LEU A 112 20.00 3.27 11.65
CA LEU A 112 21.38 3.77 11.74
C LEU A 112 22.34 2.64 12.09
N GLU A 113 21.99 1.79 13.05
CA GLU A 113 22.75 0.57 13.37
C GLU A 113 22.90 -0.32 12.14
N ARG A 114 21.79 -0.52 11.41
CA ARG A 114 21.81 -1.34 10.20
C ARG A 114 22.73 -0.80 9.13
N LEU A 115 22.74 0.51 8.91
CA LEU A 115 23.65 1.18 7.98
C LEU A 115 25.12 0.99 8.36
N ARG A 116 25.45 1.02 9.66
CA ARG A 116 26.80 0.79 10.17
C ARG A 116 27.26 -0.66 9.96
N ASP A 117 26.33 -1.62 10.00
CA ASP A 117 26.65 -3.04 9.80
C ASP A 117 26.93 -3.40 8.33
N VAL A 118 26.56 -2.54 7.36
CA VAL A 118 26.82 -2.79 5.95
C VAL A 118 28.27 -2.49 5.59
N LYS A 119 29.10 -3.54 5.56
CA LYS A 119 30.55 -3.42 5.31
C LYS A 119 30.95 -3.28 3.83
N SER A 120 30.08 -3.69 2.90
CA SER A 120 30.34 -3.64 1.46
C SER A 120 29.83 -2.33 0.86
N ALA A 121 30.67 -1.62 0.11
CA ALA A 121 30.28 -0.40 -0.59
C ALA A 121 29.15 -0.62 -1.61
N SER A 122 29.12 -1.78 -2.28
CA SER A 122 28.03 -2.11 -3.23
C SER A 122 26.71 -2.37 -2.51
N ALA A 123 26.74 -3.13 -1.42
CA ALA A 123 25.57 -3.38 -0.59
C ALA A 123 25.06 -2.09 0.07
N PHE A 124 25.98 -1.22 0.49
CA PHE A 124 25.65 0.10 1.04
C PHE A 124 24.96 0.97 -0.01
N GLY A 125 25.50 1.04 -1.23
CA GLY A 125 24.88 1.75 -2.35
C GLY A 125 23.46 1.22 -2.67
N GLN A 126 23.25 -0.10 -2.61
CA GLN A 126 21.92 -0.71 -2.79
C GLN A 126 20.96 -0.36 -1.65
N PHE A 127 21.42 -0.36 -0.39
CA PHE A 127 20.61 0.05 0.77
C PHE A 127 20.17 1.50 0.63
N ILE A 128 21.11 2.42 0.36
CA ILE A 128 20.77 3.84 0.13
C ILE A 128 19.82 3.97 -1.06
N GLY A 129 20.05 3.17 -2.10
CA GLY A 129 19.17 3.05 -3.26
C GLY A 129 17.73 2.74 -2.87
N LEU A 130 17.45 1.93 -1.84
CA LEU A 130 16.06 1.65 -1.40
C LEU A 130 15.29 2.93 -1.03
N PHE A 131 15.98 3.95 -0.52
CA PHE A 131 15.37 5.24 -0.18
C PHE A 131 15.27 6.20 -1.38
N GLY A 132 15.94 5.94 -2.50
CA GLY A 132 15.94 6.79 -3.71
C GLY A 132 15.35 6.17 -4.98
N LEU A 133 15.29 4.84 -5.07
CA LEU A 133 14.89 4.03 -6.24
C LEU A 133 13.37 3.90 -6.32
N VAL A 134 12.71 5.03 -6.43
CA VAL A 134 11.28 5.02 -6.66
C VAL A 134 10.97 4.56 -8.09
N GLY A 135 10.22 3.46 -8.25
CA GLY A 135 9.76 2.93 -9.54
C GLY A 135 10.38 1.60 -10.00
N ALA A 136 11.43 1.09 -9.33
CA ALA A 136 12.11 -0.17 -9.68
C ALA A 136 11.56 -1.39 -8.91
N ILE A 137 10.25 -1.61 -9.00
CA ILE A 137 9.45 -2.56 -8.18
C ILE A 137 10.05 -3.98 -8.11
N GLY A 138 10.57 -4.53 -9.22
CA GLY A 138 11.03 -5.93 -9.29
C GLY A 138 12.36 -6.23 -8.58
N GLN A 139 13.25 -5.24 -8.39
CA GLN A 139 14.53 -5.45 -7.69
C GLN A 139 14.41 -5.27 -6.17
N LEU A 140 13.35 -4.59 -5.72
CA LEU A 140 13.17 -4.22 -4.32
C LEU A 140 12.95 -5.42 -3.39
N ALA A 141 12.19 -6.45 -3.82
CA ALA A 141 11.91 -7.61 -2.97
C ALA A 141 13.18 -8.44 -2.65
N VAL A 142 14.06 -8.63 -3.64
CA VAL A 142 15.33 -9.37 -3.46
C VAL A 142 16.32 -8.60 -2.60
N LEU A 143 16.37 -7.28 -2.76
CA LEU A 143 17.27 -6.42 -1.98
C LEU A 143 16.78 -6.18 -0.55
N ALA A 144 15.45 -6.17 -0.33
CA ALA A 144 14.85 -5.93 0.98
C ALA A 144 15.31 -6.95 2.05
N GLY A 145 15.43 -8.24 1.68
CA GLY A 145 15.87 -9.30 2.60
C GLY A 145 17.30 -9.13 3.12
N LEU A 146 18.17 -8.46 2.35
CA LEU A 146 19.56 -8.18 2.74
C LEU A 146 19.66 -7.13 3.86
N PHE A 147 18.56 -6.44 4.14
CA PHE A 147 18.49 -5.27 4.99
C PHE A 147 17.50 -5.46 6.15
N SER A 148 17.17 -6.71 6.44
CA SER A 148 16.29 -7.09 7.55
C SER A 148 16.80 -6.63 8.91
N PHE A 149 15.86 -6.29 9.79
CA PHE A 149 16.10 -6.05 11.20
C PHE A 149 16.10 -7.36 11.99
N SER A 150 16.73 -7.35 13.17
CA SER A 150 16.71 -8.50 14.07
C SER A 150 15.32 -8.66 14.71
N ARG A 151 15.00 -9.88 15.16
CA ARG A 151 13.73 -10.13 15.87
C ARG A 151 13.59 -9.28 17.14
N ASP A 152 14.69 -8.99 17.82
CA ASP A 152 14.67 -8.15 19.03
C ASP A 152 14.38 -6.69 18.68
N GLN A 153 14.96 -6.18 17.59
CA GLN A 153 14.66 -4.84 17.08
C GLN A 153 13.17 -4.71 16.70
N GLU A 154 12.60 -5.72 16.03
CA GLU A 154 11.18 -5.75 15.69
C GLU A 154 10.28 -5.74 16.93
N ARG A 155 10.58 -6.57 17.96
CA ARG A 155 9.79 -6.61 19.20
C ARG A 155 9.82 -5.29 19.97
N VAL A 156 10.96 -4.60 19.97
CA VAL A 156 11.07 -3.27 20.59
C VAL A 156 10.26 -2.25 19.80
N ALA A 157 10.37 -2.24 18.47
CA ALA A 157 9.61 -1.36 17.60
C ALA A 157 8.08 -1.58 17.72
N ASP A 158 7.64 -2.84 17.79
CA ASP A 158 6.23 -3.21 18.04
C ASP A 158 5.70 -2.64 19.35
N ARG A 159 6.45 -2.84 20.45
CA ARG A 159 6.06 -2.35 21.78
C ARG A 159 5.97 -0.83 21.82
N ILE A 160 6.93 -0.15 21.21
CA ILE A 160 6.90 1.31 21.08
C ILE A 160 5.69 1.71 20.24
N GLY A 161 5.49 1.11 19.06
CA GLY A 161 4.37 1.39 18.17
C GLY A 161 3.01 1.31 18.86
N ILE A 162 2.74 0.24 19.61
CA ILE A 162 1.51 0.10 20.43
C ILE A 162 1.38 1.24 21.45
N THR A 163 2.48 1.60 22.11
CA THR A 163 2.50 2.72 23.07
C THR A 163 2.19 4.06 22.36
N LEU A 164 2.75 4.29 21.17
CA LEU A 164 2.51 5.49 20.37
C LEU A 164 1.05 5.57 19.92
N MET A 165 0.49 4.48 19.41
CA MET A 165 -0.91 4.38 19.02
C MET A 165 -1.82 4.76 20.18
N ARG A 166 -1.62 4.16 21.35
CA ARG A 166 -2.42 4.43 22.53
C ARG A 166 -2.34 5.90 22.96
N LYS A 167 -1.12 6.46 22.98
CA LYS A 167 -0.91 7.89 23.33
C LYS A 167 -1.58 8.83 22.33
N ALA A 168 -1.61 8.47 21.04
CA ALA A 168 -2.26 9.23 19.98
C ALA A 168 -3.79 9.01 19.91
N GLY A 169 -4.35 8.15 20.78
CA GLY A 169 -5.79 7.87 20.88
C GLY A 169 -6.31 6.84 19.86
N TYR A 170 -5.41 6.12 19.19
CA TYR A 170 -5.79 5.03 18.29
C TYR A 170 -6.03 3.73 19.05
N ASP A 171 -6.91 2.88 18.51
CA ASP A 171 -7.13 1.51 19.01
C ASP A 171 -5.94 0.60 18.65
N PRO A 172 -5.12 0.15 19.63
CA PRO A 172 -3.97 -0.70 19.36
C PRO A 172 -4.34 -2.11 18.87
N ALA A 173 -5.59 -2.55 19.06
CA ALA A 173 -6.05 -3.86 18.59
C ALA A 173 -6.07 -3.97 17.05
N GLU A 174 -5.97 -2.85 16.33
CA GLU A 174 -5.86 -2.82 14.88
C GLU A 174 -4.46 -3.23 14.36
N ALA A 175 -3.42 -3.16 15.20
CA ALA A 175 -2.05 -3.46 14.78
C ALA A 175 -1.86 -4.92 14.32
N SER A 176 -2.39 -5.90 15.07
CA SER A 176 -2.28 -7.32 14.70
C SER A 176 -3.12 -7.66 13.46
N LYS A 177 -4.22 -6.93 13.23
CA LYS A 177 -5.12 -7.13 12.07
C LYS A 177 -4.43 -6.77 10.76
N VAL A 178 -3.57 -5.75 10.73
CA VAL A 178 -2.77 -5.38 9.55
C VAL A 178 -2.01 -6.59 9.00
N TRP A 179 -1.31 -7.28 9.89
CA TRP A 179 -0.51 -8.44 9.51
C TRP A 179 -1.36 -9.65 9.12
N GLY A 180 -2.45 -9.91 9.84
CA GLY A 180 -3.38 -10.98 9.47
C GLY A 180 -4.01 -10.77 8.09
N ASN A 181 -4.37 -9.53 7.78
CA ASN A 181 -4.89 -9.12 6.49
C ASN A 181 -3.87 -9.35 5.36
N LEU A 182 -2.61 -8.99 5.58
CA LEU A 182 -1.53 -9.19 4.60
C LEU A 182 -1.16 -10.67 4.42
N LEU A 183 -1.13 -11.46 5.50
CA LEU A 183 -0.93 -12.91 5.40
C LEU A 183 -2.04 -13.60 4.61
N ALA A 184 -3.29 -13.14 4.75
CA ALA A 184 -4.40 -13.69 3.96
C ALA A 184 -4.20 -13.44 2.45
N GLU A 185 -3.66 -12.28 2.07
CA GLU A 185 -3.31 -11.97 0.68
C GLU A 185 -2.18 -12.87 0.16
N ILE A 186 -1.11 -13.08 0.96
CA ILE A 186 0.00 -13.95 0.57
C ILE A 186 -0.46 -15.40 0.41
N LYS A 187 -1.21 -15.93 1.37
CA LYS A 187 -1.73 -17.31 1.36
C LYS A 187 -2.63 -17.61 0.16
N ALA A 188 -3.22 -16.58 -0.47
CA ALA A 188 -4.00 -16.75 -1.69
C ALA A 188 -3.16 -17.11 -2.92
N ARG A 189 -1.85 -16.83 -2.90
CA ARG A 189 -0.94 -17.13 -4.02
C ARG A 189 -0.66 -18.64 -4.14
N PRO A 190 -0.31 -19.14 -5.34
CA PRO A 190 0.12 -20.53 -5.52
C PRO A 190 1.36 -20.91 -4.68
N ASP A 191 2.21 -19.94 -4.33
CA ASP A 191 3.41 -20.07 -3.48
C ASP A 191 3.23 -19.39 -2.11
N GLY A 192 1.99 -19.32 -1.62
CA GLY A 192 1.58 -18.54 -0.45
C GLY A 192 2.21 -18.91 0.90
N ASP A 193 3.11 -19.89 0.94
CA ASP A 193 3.94 -20.22 2.10
C ASP A 193 5.22 -19.37 2.16
N ASN A 194 5.60 -18.67 1.08
CA ASN A 194 6.81 -17.85 1.03
C ASN A 194 6.52 -16.36 1.33
N GLU A 195 6.47 -16.04 2.62
CA GLU A 195 6.24 -14.68 3.13
C GLU A 195 7.31 -13.67 2.70
N ALA A 196 8.54 -14.12 2.42
CA ALA A 196 9.67 -13.24 2.04
C ALA A 196 9.51 -12.57 0.66
N THR A 197 8.48 -12.97 -0.10
CA THR A 197 8.12 -12.33 -1.38
C THR A 197 7.45 -10.96 -1.20
N VAL A 198 7.04 -10.59 0.02
CA VAL A 198 6.54 -9.25 0.34
C VAL A 198 7.68 -8.38 0.88
N PRO A 199 7.98 -7.21 0.27
CA PRO A 199 9.12 -6.38 0.66
C PRO A 199 9.16 -5.98 2.15
N MET A 200 8.01 -5.67 2.75
CA MET A 200 7.92 -5.41 4.19
C MET A 200 8.34 -6.62 5.02
N PHE A 201 7.93 -7.84 4.66
CA PHE A 201 8.28 -9.04 5.43
C PHE A 201 9.72 -9.49 5.21
N ALA A 202 10.30 -9.15 4.06
CA ALA A 202 11.72 -9.34 3.83
C ALA A 202 12.57 -8.44 4.75
N THR A 203 12.11 -7.21 5.04
CA THR A 203 12.80 -6.28 5.96
C THR A 203 12.40 -6.48 7.43
N HIS A 204 11.19 -6.97 7.69
CA HIS A 204 10.59 -7.12 9.01
C HIS A 204 10.08 -8.58 9.23
N PRO A 205 10.97 -9.51 9.59
CA PRO A 205 10.64 -10.94 9.67
C PRO A 205 9.77 -11.32 10.89
N GLY A 206 9.18 -12.51 10.87
CA GLY A 206 8.51 -13.12 12.04
C GLY A 206 7.03 -12.78 12.20
N VAL A 207 6.31 -12.62 11.08
CA VAL A 207 4.93 -12.09 11.04
C VAL A 207 3.97 -12.82 11.97
N ALA A 208 3.94 -14.16 11.94
CA ALA A 208 3.03 -14.94 12.78
C ALA A 208 3.28 -14.73 14.29
N GLU A 209 4.54 -14.76 14.74
CA GLU A 209 4.91 -14.52 16.14
C GLU A 209 4.56 -13.07 16.56
N ARG A 210 4.81 -12.11 15.67
CA ARG A 210 4.52 -10.69 15.92
C ARG A 210 3.04 -10.40 16.01
N MET A 211 2.20 -11.07 15.23
CA MET A 211 0.74 -10.96 15.35
C MET A 211 0.25 -11.32 16.74
N ASP A 212 0.69 -12.46 17.28
CA ASP A 212 0.34 -12.90 18.62
C ASP A 212 0.84 -11.92 19.68
N THR A 213 2.09 -11.46 19.53
CA THR A 213 2.70 -10.48 20.44
C THR A 213 1.95 -9.14 20.43
N LEU A 214 1.62 -8.62 19.26
CA LEU A 214 0.86 -7.37 19.10
C LEU A 214 -0.55 -7.49 19.67
N ALA A 215 -1.21 -8.64 19.50
CA ALA A 215 -2.52 -8.89 20.10
C ALA A 215 -2.44 -8.91 21.63
N GLN A 216 -1.40 -9.52 22.21
CA GLN A 216 -1.17 -9.52 23.65
C GLN A 216 -0.90 -8.10 24.17
N LEU A 217 0.00 -7.35 23.53
CA LEU A 217 0.31 -5.97 23.91
C LEU A 217 -0.92 -5.05 23.81
N ALA A 218 -1.72 -5.20 22.75
CA ALA A 218 -2.95 -4.43 22.58
C ALA A 218 -3.98 -4.73 23.68
N ALA A 219 -4.06 -5.98 24.15
CA ALA A 219 -4.96 -6.37 25.23
C ALA A 219 -4.58 -5.74 26.59
N GLU A 220 -3.32 -5.37 26.79
CA GLU A 220 -2.87 -4.64 27.99
C GLU A 220 -3.29 -3.16 27.98
N VAL A 221 -3.53 -2.58 26.80
CA VAL A 221 -3.89 -1.16 26.61
C VAL A 221 -5.12 -0.99 25.71
N PRO A 222 -6.29 -1.53 26.09
CA PRO A 222 -7.45 -1.57 25.21
C PRO A 222 -8.09 -0.19 24.96
N GLY A 223 -8.82 -0.10 23.86
CA GLY A 223 -9.64 1.05 23.48
C GLY A 223 -8.88 2.12 22.69
N GLY A 224 -9.62 3.13 22.22
CA GLY A 224 -9.14 4.09 21.23
C GLY A 224 -10.11 4.15 20.05
N ASP A 225 -9.80 4.99 19.08
CA ASP A 225 -10.62 5.15 17.88
C ASP A 225 -9.92 4.53 16.66
N THR A 226 -10.66 3.80 15.83
CA THR A 226 -10.18 3.28 14.56
C THR A 226 -10.15 4.35 13.46
N ARG A 227 -11.02 5.37 13.58
CA ARG A 227 -11.26 6.46 12.63
C ARG A 227 -11.52 5.97 11.20
N THR A 228 -12.26 4.88 11.07
CA THR A 228 -12.58 4.22 9.78
C THR A 228 -13.18 5.18 8.76
N GLU A 229 -14.22 5.93 9.12
CA GLU A 229 -14.91 6.80 8.16
C GLU A 229 -14.05 8.00 7.73
N THR A 230 -13.25 8.57 8.65
CA THR A 230 -12.27 9.61 8.33
C THR A 230 -11.25 9.11 7.32
N TRP A 231 -10.67 7.93 7.57
CA TRP A 231 -9.72 7.30 6.67
C TRP A 231 -10.31 7.10 5.28
N ARG A 232 -11.46 6.43 5.19
CA ARG A 232 -12.18 6.16 3.94
C ARG A 232 -12.43 7.45 3.15
N ALA A 233 -12.93 8.50 3.81
CA ALA A 233 -13.20 9.79 3.18
C ALA A 233 -11.92 10.45 2.63
N LYS A 234 -10.81 10.38 3.36
CA LYS A 234 -9.53 11.00 2.98
C LYS A 234 -8.84 10.30 1.81
N ILE A 235 -8.94 8.97 1.71
CA ILE A 235 -8.32 8.22 0.61
C ILE A 235 -9.20 8.12 -0.64
N LYS A 236 -10.53 8.28 -0.50
CA LYS A 236 -11.49 8.07 -1.60
C LYS A 236 -11.13 8.80 -2.91
N PRO A 237 -10.64 10.07 -2.92
CA PRO A 237 -10.27 10.76 -4.16
C PRO A 237 -9.11 10.10 -4.93
N PHE A 238 -8.28 9.31 -4.27
CA PHE A 238 -7.06 8.70 -4.83
C PHE A 238 -7.21 7.20 -5.09
N ARG A 239 -8.18 6.57 -4.44
CA ARG A 239 -8.33 5.10 -4.41
C ARG A 239 -8.46 4.50 -5.80
N ARG A 240 -9.17 5.16 -6.73
CA ARG A 240 -9.29 4.72 -8.12
C ARG A 240 -7.95 4.45 -8.78
N ASP A 241 -7.03 5.42 -8.69
CA ASP A 241 -5.71 5.32 -9.31
C ASP A 241 -4.90 4.20 -8.67
N TRP A 242 -4.99 4.04 -7.35
CA TRP A 242 -4.28 2.98 -6.63
C TRP A 242 -4.83 1.60 -6.96
N LEU A 243 -6.15 1.45 -7.14
CA LEU A 243 -6.76 0.20 -7.59
C LEU A 243 -6.28 -0.17 -8.99
N ILE A 244 -6.19 0.81 -9.91
CA ILE A 244 -5.65 0.60 -11.24
C ILE A 244 -4.18 0.12 -11.17
N GLU A 245 -3.37 0.71 -10.29
CA GLU A 245 -1.98 0.29 -10.07
C GLU A 245 -1.86 -1.11 -9.45
N GLU A 246 -2.73 -1.45 -8.50
CA GLU A 246 -2.82 -2.79 -7.90
C GLU A 246 -3.17 -3.84 -8.97
N ILE A 247 -4.18 -3.58 -9.81
CA ILE A 247 -4.55 -4.47 -10.93
C ILE A 247 -3.36 -4.65 -11.89
N ARG A 248 -2.68 -3.56 -12.26
CA ARG A 248 -1.51 -3.59 -13.16
C ARG A 248 -0.33 -4.37 -12.61
N ARG A 249 -0.27 -4.61 -11.29
CA ARG A 249 0.75 -5.46 -10.66
C ARG A 249 0.67 -6.91 -11.15
N GLY A 250 -0.48 -7.34 -11.67
CA GLY A 250 -0.69 -8.69 -12.21
C GLY A 250 -0.75 -9.80 -11.16
N GLN A 251 -0.73 -9.45 -9.88
CA GLN A 251 -0.81 -10.38 -8.77
C GLN A 251 -2.28 -10.69 -8.45
N HIS A 252 -2.92 -11.42 -9.37
CA HIS A 252 -4.36 -11.57 -9.40
C HIS A 252 -4.93 -12.20 -8.12
N GLU A 253 -4.27 -13.22 -7.56
CA GLU A 253 -4.78 -13.90 -6.36
C GLU A 253 -4.79 -12.99 -5.12
N GLU A 254 -3.69 -12.26 -4.90
CA GLU A 254 -3.62 -11.27 -3.81
C GLU A 254 -4.65 -10.17 -4.01
N SER A 255 -4.77 -9.66 -5.24
CA SER A 255 -5.70 -8.57 -5.56
C SER A 255 -7.14 -9.02 -5.31
N ILE A 256 -7.50 -10.25 -5.67
CA ILE A 256 -8.83 -10.82 -5.38
C ILE A 256 -9.05 -10.93 -3.87
N ALA A 257 -8.06 -11.40 -3.10
CA ALA A 257 -8.16 -11.50 -1.64
C ALA A 257 -8.36 -10.12 -0.99
N LEU A 258 -7.53 -9.14 -1.36
CA LEU A 258 -7.65 -7.75 -0.93
C LEU A 258 -9.03 -7.17 -1.25
N LEU A 259 -9.44 -7.25 -2.52
CA LEU A 259 -10.69 -6.64 -2.98
C LEU A 259 -11.90 -7.33 -2.35
N THR A 260 -11.85 -8.65 -2.13
CA THR A 260 -12.92 -9.38 -1.45
C THR A 260 -13.07 -8.90 -0.01
N ARG A 261 -11.97 -8.68 0.72
CA ARG A 261 -11.99 -8.09 2.07
C ARG A 261 -12.56 -6.67 2.07
N MET A 262 -12.13 -5.84 1.12
CA MET A 262 -12.62 -4.46 0.99
C MET A 262 -14.12 -4.42 0.66
N ILE A 263 -14.59 -5.27 -0.26
CA ILE A 263 -16.02 -5.39 -0.61
C ILE A 263 -16.83 -5.87 0.58
N ALA A 264 -16.36 -6.85 1.36
CA ALA A 264 -17.06 -7.30 2.56
C ALA A 264 -17.26 -6.16 3.57
N SER A 265 -16.31 -5.23 3.65
CA SER A 265 -16.37 -4.06 4.52
C SER A 265 -17.15 -2.86 3.94
N ALA A 266 -17.46 -2.88 2.65
CA ALA A 266 -18.16 -1.84 1.90
C ALA A 266 -18.94 -2.43 0.71
N PRO A 267 -19.98 -3.24 0.94
CA PRO A 267 -20.64 -4.03 -0.12
C PRO A 267 -21.38 -3.19 -1.17
N GLY A 268 -21.68 -1.92 -0.86
CA GLY A 268 -22.31 -0.97 -1.78
C GLY A 268 -21.32 -0.16 -2.63
N ASP A 269 -20.03 -0.50 -2.62
CA ASP A 269 -19.00 0.25 -3.33
C ASP A 269 -18.75 -0.31 -4.74
N ALA A 270 -19.41 0.29 -5.73
CA ALA A 270 -19.33 -0.11 -7.14
C ALA A 270 -17.89 -0.11 -7.68
N GLU A 271 -17.02 0.79 -7.20
CA GLU A 271 -15.63 0.87 -7.65
C GLU A 271 -14.83 -0.39 -7.27
N LEU A 272 -15.06 -0.94 -6.09
CA LEU A 272 -14.38 -2.15 -5.61
C LEU A 272 -14.83 -3.40 -6.37
N LEU A 273 -16.13 -3.50 -6.65
CA LEU A 273 -16.69 -4.56 -7.50
C LEU A 273 -16.06 -4.52 -8.89
N VAL A 274 -15.99 -3.34 -9.51
CA VAL A 274 -15.40 -3.18 -10.83
C VAL A 274 -13.91 -3.53 -10.84
N ALA A 275 -13.17 -3.11 -9.81
CA ALA A 275 -11.77 -3.50 -9.67
C ALA A 275 -11.62 -5.03 -9.60
N ARG A 276 -12.45 -5.72 -8.80
CA ARG A 276 -12.37 -7.19 -8.68
C ARG A 276 -12.80 -7.90 -9.96
N GLY A 277 -13.86 -7.41 -10.61
CA GLY A 277 -14.30 -7.88 -11.91
C GLY A 277 -13.21 -7.76 -12.98
N GLU A 278 -12.43 -6.68 -12.95
CA GLU A 278 -11.29 -6.49 -13.85
C GLU A 278 -10.15 -7.47 -13.56
N VAL A 279 -9.86 -7.76 -12.28
CA VAL A 279 -8.88 -8.79 -11.93
C VAL A 279 -9.32 -10.17 -12.41
N TYR A 280 -10.59 -10.57 -12.19
CA TYR A 280 -11.11 -11.83 -12.72
C TYR A 280 -10.99 -11.88 -14.24
N ARG A 281 -11.39 -10.80 -14.94
CA ARG A 281 -11.32 -10.72 -16.41
C ARG A 281 -9.89 -10.89 -16.93
N GLN A 282 -8.89 -10.35 -16.24
CA GLN A 282 -7.46 -10.48 -16.58
C GLN A 282 -6.89 -11.86 -16.25
N ARG A 283 -7.28 -12.43 -15.09
CA ARG A 283 -6.83 -13.76 -14.64
C ARG A 283 -7.36 -14.88 -15.54
N ALA A 284 -8.60 -14.75 -16.01
CA ALA A 284 -9.23 -15.60 -17.03
C ALA A 284 -9.15 -17.12 -16.75
N LYS A 285 -9.24 -17.54 -15.48
CA LYS A 285 -9.41 -18.96 -15.10
C LYS A 285 -10.84 -19.44 -15.37
N GLU A 286 -11.05 -20.74 -15.18
CA GLU A 286 -12.38 -21.34 -15.16
C GLU A 286 -13.28 -20.58 -14.15
N LYS A 287 -14.50 -20.21 -14.58
CA LYS A 287 -15.48 -19.36 -13.85
C LYS A 287 -15.16 -17.87 -13.72
N ASP A 288 -13.95 -17.41 -14.02
CA ASP A 288 -13.61 -15.98 -13.85
C ASP A 288 -14.47 -15.06 -14.74
N LEU A 289 -14.86 -15.52 -15.92
CA LEU A 289 -15.75 -14.74 -16.79
C LEU A 289 -17.13 -14.52 -16.15
N GLU A 290 -17.67 -15.53 -15.46
CA GLU A 290 -18.97 -15.43 -14.77
C GLU A 290 -18.87 -14.53 -13.53
N LEU A 291 -17.77 -14.68 -12.77
CA LEU A 291 -17.50 -13.83 -11.61
C LEU A 291 -17.29 -12.36 -12.02
N ALA A 292 -16.50 -12.11 -13.07
CA ALA A 292 -16.29 -10.77 -13.60
C ALA A 292 -17.61 -10.13 -14.05
N MET A 293 -18.44 -10.87 -14.79
CA MET A 293 -19.74 -10.40 -15.23
C MET A 293 -20.65 -10.06 -14.05
N THR A 294 -20.68 -10.92 -13.02
CA THR A 294 -21.49 -10.73 -11.82
C THR A 294 -21.08 -9.45 -11.07
N ASP A 295 -19.78 -9.24 -10.89
CA ASP A 295 -19.27 -8.03 -10.23
C ASP A 295 -19.62 -6.76 -11.02
N TYR A 296 -19.44 -6.77 -12.34
CA TYR A 296 -19.81 -5.63 -13.17
C TYR A 296 -21.31 -5.34 -13.19
N GLN A 297 -22.15 -6.36 -13.31
CA GLN A 297 -23.60 -6.20 -13.31
C GLN A 297 -24.10 -5.66 -11.96
N THR A 298 -23.49 -6.15 -10.87
CA THR A 298 -23.79 -5.66 -9.52
C THR A 298 -23.37 -4.20 -9.37
N ALA A 299 -22.19 -3.82 -9.88
CA ALA A 299 -21.73 -2.42 -9.88
C ALA A 299 -22.69 -1.50 -10.67
N VAL A 300 -23.14 -1.92 -11.85
CA VAL A 300 -24.14 -1.19 -12.65
C VAL A 300 -25.47 -1.06 -11.90
N ALA A 301 -25.91 -2.12 -11.20
CA ALA A 301 -27.16 -2.10 -10.44
C ALA A 301 -27.11 -1.17 -9.22
N LEU A 302 -25.95 -1.02 -8.58
CA LEU A 302 -25.72 -0.05 -7.50
C LEU A 302 -25.68 1.40 -8.01
N GLY A 303 -25.23 1.58 -9.26
CA GLY A 303 -25.05 2.88 -9.90
C GLY A 303 -23.78 3.62 -9.44
N GLY A 304 -23.34 4.57 -10.26
CA GLY A 304 -22.11 5.33 -10.01
C GLY A 304 -20.83 4.57 -10.40
N GLU A 305 -20.98 3.53 -11.21
CA GLU A 305 -19.89 2.77 -11.78
C GLU A 305 -19.02 3.62 -12.73
N PRO A 306 -17.71 3.39 -12.78
CA PRO A 306 -16.84 4.01 -13.78
C PRO A 306 -17.22 3.53 -15.20
N PRO A 307 -17.02 4.35 -16.25
CA PRO A 307 -17.34 3.96 -17.63
C PRO A 307 -16.74 2.61 -18.04
N GLU A 308 -15.52 2.32 -17.58
CA GLU A 308 -14.75 1.12 -17.88
C GLU A 308 -15.48 -0.18 -17.50
N THR A 309 -16.46 -0.13 -16.60
CA THR A 309 -17.36 -1.25 -16.28
C THR A 309 -18.05 -1.77 -17.53
N HIS A 310 -18.58 -0.87 -18.37
CA HIS A 310 -19.30 -1.22 -19.59
C HIS A 310 -18.35 -1.77 -20.67
N ARG A 311 -17.12 -1.24 -20.74
CA ARG A 311 -16.06 -1.83 -21.57
C ARG A 311 -15.72 -3.25 -21.10
N GLY A 312 -15.60 -3.47 -19.79
CA GLY A 312 -15.36 -4.77 -19.17
C GLY A 312 -16.46 -5.79 -19.49
N LEU A 313 -17.73 -5.40 -19.29
CA LEU A 313 -18.91 -6.20 -19.65
C LEU A 313 -18.91 -6.57 -21.13
N ALA A 314 -18.68 -5.60 -22.01
CA ALA A 314 -18.65 -5.83 -23.45
C ALA A 314 -17.62 -6.89 -23.84
N MET A 315 -16.41 -6.82 -23.24
CA MET A 315 -15.36 -7.80 -23.48
C MET A 315 -15.73 -9.20 -22.96
N VAL A 316 -16.46 -9.28 -21.84
CA VAL A 316 -16.97 -10.56 -21.32
C VAL A 316 -18.06 -11.13 -22.24
N TYR A 317 -19.05 -10.33 -22.63
CA TYR A 317 -20.10 -10.74 -23.57
C TYR A 317 -19.53 -11.23 -24.90
N ARG A 318 -18.51 -10.55 -25.44
CA ARG A 318 -17.83 -10.97 -26.67
C ARG A 318 -17.19 -12.35 -26.52
N LYS A 319 -16.51 -12.61 -25.40
CA LYS A 319 -15.91 -13.93 -25.11
C LYS A 319 -16.96 -15.04 -24.95
N ARG A 320 -18.19 -14.71 -24.54
CA ARG A 320 -19.30 -15.65 -24.39
C ARG A 320 -20.11 -15.87 -25.67
N GLY A 321 -19.79 -15.17 -26.76
CA GLY A 321 -20.56 -15.24 -28.00
C GLY A 321 -21.90 -14.51 -27.92
N GLU A 322 -21.98 -13.44 -27.13
CA GLU A 322 -23.16 -12.60 -26.94
C GLU A 322 -22.96 -11.21 -27.62
N PRO A 323 -22.99 -11.12 -28.96
CA PRO A 323 -22.56 -9.93 -29.70
C PRO A 323 -23.48 -8.71 -29.51
N ASP A 324 -24.79 -8.92 -29.34
CA ASP A 324 -25.74 -7.82 -29.16
C ASP A 324 -25.54 -7.13 -27.81
N GLN A 325 -25.38 -7.92 -26.73
CA GLN A 325 -25.06 -7.42 -25.39
C GLN A 325 -23.68 -6.74 -25.38
N ALA A 326 -22.70 -7.31 -26.09
CA ALA A 326 -21.38 -6.72 -26.21
C ALA A 326 -21.44 -5.34 -26.89
N ARG A 327 -22.18 -5.23 -28.00
CA ARG A 327 -22.37 -3.98 -28.73
C ARG A 327 -23.05 -2.92 -27.86
N ALA A 328 -24.15 -3.26 -27.20
CA ALA A 328 -24.86 -2.34 -26.31
C ALA A 328 -23.95 -1.83 -25.19
N SER A 329 -23.13 -2.71 -24.60
CA SER A 329 -22.18 -2.35 -23.55
C SER A 329 -21.05 -1.43 -24.07
N PHE A 330 -20.51 -1.68 -25.26
CA PHE A 330 -19.52 -0.78 -25.86
C PHE A 330 -20.11 0.59 -26.21
N GLN A 331 -21.34 0.65 -26.71
CA GLN A 331 -22.04 1.91 -26.94
C GLN A 331 -22.19 2.70 -25.63
N ARG A 332 -22.61 2.02 -24.56
CA ARG A 332 -22.72 2.65 -23.24
C ARG A 332 -21.39 3.20 -22.72
N TYR A 333 -20.29 2.46 -22.91
CA TYR A 333 -18.95 2.96 -22.59
C TYR A 333 -18.62 4.25 -23.35
N LEU A 334 -18.88 4.30 -24.66
CA LEU A 334 -18.60 5.46 -25.50
C LEU A 334 -19.50 6.66 -25.18
N GLU A 335 -20.74 6.43 -24.73
CA GLU A 335 -21.61 7.50 -24.22
C GLU A 335 -21.06 8.14 -22.94
N MET A 336 -20.57 7.30 -22.02
CA MET A 336 -20.05 7.77 -20.74
C MET A 336 -18.65 8.36 -20.85
N ALA A 337 -17.83 7.89 -21.79
CA ALA A 337 -16.45 8.32 -22.00
C ALA A 337 -16.10 8.52 -23.49
N PRO A 338 -16.73 9.49 -24.19
CA PRO A 338 -16.55 9.68 -25.63
C PRO A 338 -15.13 10.07 -26.04
N GLY A 339 -14.36 10.65 -25.11
CA GLY A 339 -12.96 11.06 -25.30
C GLY A 339 -11.93 10.08 -24.75
N ALA A 340 -12.33 8.85 -24.39
CA ALA A 340 -11.37 7.86 -23.89
C ALA A 340 -10.30 7.56 -24.95
N PRO A 341 -9.01 7.37 -24.57
CA PRO A 341 -7.93 7.10 -25.53
C PRO A 341 -8.15 5.85 -26.40
N ASP A 342 -8.88 4.86 -25.88
CA ASP A 342 -9.23 3.63 -26.57
C ASP A 342 -10.56 3.71 -27.33
N ALA A 343 -11.26 4.85 -27.31
CA ALA A 343 -12.55 5.01 -27.98
C ALA A 343 -12.52 4.64 -29.48
N PRO A 344 -11.49 4.97 -30.28
CA PRO A 344 -11.41 4.54 -31.67
C PRO A 344 -11.39 3.00 -31.82
N MET A 345 -10.66 2.30 -30.96
CA MET A 345 -10.62 0.84 -30.93
C MET A 345 -11.97 0.25 -30.52
N ILE A 346 -12.65 0.86 -29.56
CA ILE A 346 -13.97 0.39 -29.15
C ILE A 346 -15.02 0.59 -30.26
N ARG A 347 -14.95 1.68 -31.03
CA ARG A 347 -15.84 1.89 -32.19
C ARG A 347 -15.65 0.80 -33.25
N SER A 348 -14.42 0.39 -33.55
CA SER A 348 -14.19 -0.68 -34.53
C SER A 348 -14.80 -2.02 -34.08
N TYR A 349 -14.87 -2.30 -32.77
CA TYR A 349 -15.55 -3.49 -32.25
C TYR A 349 -17.07 -3.47 -32.41
N ILE A 350 -17.68 -2.29 -32.57
CA ILE A 350 -19.12 -2.15 -32.83
C ILE A 350 -19.44 -2.30 -34.32
N GLU A 351 -18.55 -1.79 -35.18
CA GLU A 351 -18.73 -1.76 -36.64
C GLU A 351 -18.42 -3.10 -37.32
N GLU A 352 -17.45 -3.86 -36.79
CA GLU A 352 -17.10 -5.20 -37.28
C GLU A 352 -17.41 -6.29 -36.24
N PRO A 353 -18.67 -6.73 -36.11
CA PRO A 353 -19.04 -7.81 -35.19
C PRO A 353 -18.53 -9.16 -35.72
N GLY A 354 -17.26 -9.48 -35.49
CA GLY A 354 -16.71 -10.82 -35.68
C GLY A 354 -15.56 -10.93 -36.67
N LYS A 355 -14.35 -11.03 -36.13
CA LYS A 355 -13.29 -11.94 -36.60
C LYS A 355 -12.77 -12.73 -35.41
#